data_AF-A0A2V6DQE9-F1
#
_entry.id   AF-A0A2V6DQE9-F1
#
_cell.length_a   1.000
_cell.length_b   1.000
_cell.length_c   1.000
_cell.angle_alpha   90.00
_cell.angle_beta   90.00
_cell.angle_gamma   90.00
#
_symmetry.space_group_name_H-M   'P 1'
#
loop_
_entity.id
_entity.type
_entity.pdbx_description
1 polymer ?
#
loop_
_entity_poly.entity_id
_entity_poly.type
_entity_poly.pdbx_seq_one_letter_code
_entity_poly.pdbx_strand_id
1 'polypeptide(L)'
;REALNDRGRILPFDRNYLSFYLTRQLDFGRKHKMPMFVWDFGLLKNCFHEKGGLQWLQDTRELFDRHQLHWSYVAYRDDDFGINDNSDALRVSHPPVVKNGTNPRNQIPHKARALQVLI
;
A
#
# COMPACT_ATOMS: atom_id res chain seq x y z
N ARG A 1 -2.52 -16.54 -11.18
CA ARG A 1 -2.96 -15.76 -12.36
C ARG A 1 -1.77 -14.94 -12.83
N GLU A 2 -1.67 -14.60 -14.11
CA GLU A 2 -0.58 -13.78 -14.68
C GLU A 2 -1.16 -12.61 -15.48
N ALA A 3 -0.41 -11.52 -15.60
CA ALA A 3 -0.76 -10.37 -16.41
C ALA A 3 0.43 -9.89 -17.25
N LEU A 4 0.14 -9.51 -18.50
CA LEU A 4 1.06 -8.74 -19.32
C LEU A 4 1.15 -7.34 -18.73
N ASN A 5 2.35 -6.91 -18.36
CA ASN A 5 2.57 -5.53 -17.93
C ASN A 5 2.74 -4.59 -19.13
N ASP A 6 2.78 -3.29 -18.87
CA ASP A 6 2.92 -2.25 -19.90
C ASP A 6 4.30 -2.23 -20.59
N ARG A 7 5.21 -3.12 -20.20
CA ARG A 7 6.51 -3.36 -20.85
C ARG A 7 6.58 -4.70 -21.58
N GLY A 8 5.45 -5.37 -21.79
CA GLY A 8 5.38 -6.64 -22.50
C GLY A 8 5.95 -7.84 -21.73
N ARG A 9 6.14 -7.73 -20.41
CA ARG A 9 6.57 -8.84 -19.56
C ARG A 9 5.37 -9.49 -18.91
N ILE A 10 5.36 -10.81 -18.84
CA ILE A 10 4.37 -11.57 -18.10
C ILE A 10 4.83 -11.64 -16.65
N LEU A 11 4.02 -11.11 -15.73
CA LEU A 11 4.27 -11.18 -14.31
C LEU A 11 3.09 -11.90 -13.62
N PRO A 12 3.35 -12.89 -12.75
CA PRO A 12 2.31 -13.46 -11.91
C PRO A 12 1.69 -12.38 -11.00
N PHE A 13 0.40 -12.48 -10.70
CA PHE A 13 -0.28 -11.61 -9.73
C PHE A 13 0.18 -11.95 -8.31
N ASP A 14 1.39 -11.52 -7.99
CA ASP A 14 2.07 -11.74 -6.73
C ASP A 14 2.77 -10.45 -6.26
N ARG A 15 3.56 -10.56 -5.20
CA ARG A 15 4.35 -9.43 -4.68
C ARG A 15 5.31 -8.83 -5.70
N ASN A 16 5.82 -9.59 -6.66
CA ASN A 16 6.75 -9.07 -7.68
C ASN A 16 6.02 -8.13 -8.64
N TYR A 17 4.78 -8.43 -8.98
CA TYR A 17 3.92 -7.53 -9.75
C TYR A 17 3.70 -6.21 -9.02
N LEU A 18 3.31 -6.27 -7.74
CA LEU A 18 3.10 -5.07 -6.91
C LEU A 18 4.39 -4.24 -6.77
N SER A 19 5.50 -4.92 -6.52
CA SER A 19 6.82 -4.30 -6.39
C SER A 19 7.26 -3.60 -7.68
N PHE A 20 6.99 -4.20 -8.84
CA PHE A 20 7.35 -3.62 -10.14
C PHE A 20 6.67 -2.26 -10.36
N TYR A 21 5.35 -2.19 -10.16
CA TYR A 21 4.60 -0.94 -10.35
C TYR A 21 4.92 0.10 -9.28
N LEU A 22 5.04 -0.31 -8.01
CA LEU A 22 5.45 0.60 -6.95
C LEU A 22 6.83 1.21 -7.22
N THR A 23 7.82 0.38 -7.57
CA THR A 23 9.20 0.82 -7.82
C THR A 23 9.27 1.88 -8.92
N ARG A 24 8.48 1.73 -9.98
CA ARG A 24 8.41 2.72 -11.06
C ARG A 24 8.00 4.11 -10.56
N GLN A 25 7.00 4.18 -9.69
CA GLN A 25 6.55 5.45 -9.13
C GLN A 25 7.57 6.04 -8.16
N LEU A 26 8.22 5.17 -7.37
CA LEU A 26 9.30 5.59 -6.47
C LEU A 26 10.53 6.10 -7.20
N ASP A 27 10.89 5.49 -8.34
CA ASP A 27 12.00 5.94 -9.16
C ASP A 27 11.74 7.33 -9.75
N PHE A 28 10.49 7.62 -10.11
CA PHE A 28 10.09 8.98 -10.47
C PHE A 28 10.28 9.95 -9.29
N GLY A 29 9.78 9.61 -8.10
CA GLY A 29 9.97 10.41 -6.89
C GLY A 29 11.43 10.69 -6.57
N ARG A 30 12.29 9.66 -6.63
CA ARG A 30 13.74 9.77 -6.43
C ARG A 30 14.39 10.68 -7.47
N LYS A 31 14.09 10.47 -8.76
CA LYS A 31 14.63 11.27 -9.87
C LYS A 31 14.32 12.76 -9.68
N HIS A 32 13.12 13.08 -9.19
CA HIS A 32 12.64 14.45 -9.01
C HIS A 32 12.81 14.98 -7.58
N LYS A 33 13.42 14.22 -6.67
CA LYS A 33 13.62 14.58 -5.24
C LYS A 33 12.32 14.96 -4.53
N MET A 34 11.24 14.24 -4.81
CA MET A 34 9.92 14.49 -4.23
C MET A 34 9.58 13.45 -3.15
N PRO A 35 8.97 13.86 -2.03
CA PRO A 35 8.39 12.91 -1.09
C PRO A 35 7.22 12.17 -1.75
N MET A 36 7.10 10.87 -1.46
CA MET A 36 6.07 10.00 -2.03
C MET A 36 5.07 9.61 -0.95
N PHE A 37 3.78 9.66 -1.29
CA PHE A 37 2.67 9.28 -0.42
C PHE A 37 1.67 8.45 -1.23
N VAL A 38 1.20 7.33 -0.67
CA VAL A 38 0.17 6.53 -1.32
C VAL A 38 -1.20 7.04 -0.87
N TRP A 39 -1.83 7.85 -1.72
CA TRP A 39 -3.12 8.47 -1.37
C TRP A 39 -4.24 7.46 -1.22
N ASP A 40 -4.28 6.45 -2.08
CA ASP A 40 -5.36 5.50 -2.06
C ASP A 40 -4.86 4.10 -2.39
N PHE A 41 -5.19 3.15 -1.52
CA PHE A 41 -5.06 1.73 -1.82
C PHE A 41 -6.10 0.94 -1.04
N GLY A 42 -6.57 -0.15 -1.64
CA GLY A 42 -7.44 -1.10 -0.97
C GLY A 42 -8.06 -2.06 -1.96
N LEU A 43 -8.95 -2.90 -1.45
CA LEU A 43 -9.67 -3.88 -2.23
C LEU A 43 -11.14 -3.84 -1.83
N LEU A 44 -12.01 -4.23 -2.76
CA LEU A 44 -13.40 -4.48 -2.42
C LEU A 44 -13.52 -5.70 -1.50
N LYS A 45 -14.53 -5.70 -0.63
CA LYS A 45 -14.82 -6.73 0.38
C LYS A 45 -14.84 -8.15 -0.16
N ASN A 46 -15.34 -8.32 -1.38
CA ASN A 46 -15.41 -9.61 -2.05
C ASN A 46 -14.03 -10.22 -2.36
N CYS A 47 -12.95 -9.44 -2.34
CA CYS A 47 -11.59 -9.95 -2.53
C CYS A 47 -11.03 -10.65 -1.28
N PHE A 48 -11.56 -10.35 -0.09
CA PHE A 48 -11.14 -10.99 1.16
C PHE A 48 -11.74 -12.38 1.36
N HIS A 49 -12.78 -12.72 0.60
CA HIS A 49 -13.42 -14.04 0.61
C HIS A 49 -12.83 -14.90 -0.52
N GLU A 50 -11.87 -15.78 -0.17
CA GLU A 50 -11.26 -16.80 -1.05
C GLU A 50 -10.46 -16.31 -2.27
N LYS A 51 -10.30 -14.99 -2.44
CA LYS A 51 -9.54 -14.38 -3.56
C LYS A 51 -8.18 -13.82 -3.17
N GLY A 52 -7.68 -14.15 -1.97
CA GLY A 52 -6.35 -13.76 -1.51
C GLY A 52 -6.20 -12.30 -1.08
N GLY A 53 -7.29 -11.58 -0.81
CA GLY A 53 -7.25 -10.17 -0.41
C GLY A 53 -6.44 -9.90 0.86
N LEU A 54 -6.44 -10.83 1.83
CA LEU A 54 -5.61 -10.71 3.03
C LEU A 54 -4.10 -10.79 2.69
N GLN A 55 -3.70 -11.73 1.83
CA GLN A 55 -2.31 -11.85 1.38
C GLN A 55 -1.88 -10.61 0.59
N TRP A 56 -2.74 -10.12 -0.32
CA TRP A 56 -2.47 -8.89 -1.06
C TRP A 56 -2.26 -7.70 -0.13
N LEU A 57 -3.10 -7.57 0.91
CA LEU A 57 -3.00 -6.48 1.88
C LEU A 57 -1.68 -6.56 2.67
N GLN A 58 -1.27 -7.78 3.08
CA GLN A 58 0.01 -8.03 3.74
C GLN A 58 1.18 -7.67 2.83
N ASP A 59 1.21 -8.19 1.61
CA ASP A 59 2.28 -7.94 0.64
C ASP A 59 2.45 -6.43 0.34
N THR A 60 1.33 -5.74 0.17
CA THR A 60 1.28 -4.29 -0.10
C THR A 60 1.77 -3.48 1.09
N ARG A 61 1.30 -3.82 2.30
CA ARG A 61 1.73 -3.16 3.55
C ARG A 61 3.23 -3.35 3.80
N GLU A 62 3.75 -4.56 3.62
CA GLU A 62 5.18 -4.82 3.76
C GLU A 62 6.02 -4.06 2.73
N LEU A 63 5.54 -3.91 1.50
CA LEU A 63 6.22 -3.09 0.49
C LEU A 63 6.25 -1.61 0.90
N PHE A 64 5.14 -1.07 1.41
CA PHE A 64 5.11 0.31 1.91
C PHE A 64 6.06 0.51 3.09
N ASP A 65 6.09 -0.42 4.04
CA ASP A 65 6.99 -0.34 5.19
C ASP A 65 8.47 -0.44 4.76
N ARG A 66 8.81 -1.34 3.83
CA ARG A 66 10.16 -1.46 3.25
C ARG A 66 10.63 -0.16 2.59
N HIS A 67 9.72 0.56 1.94
CA HIS A 67 10.01 1.83 1.27
C HIS A 67 9.75 3.05 2.15
N GLN A 68 9.42 2.87 3.42
CA GLN A 68 9.09 3.94 4.39
C GLN A 68 8.00 4.89 3.86
N LEU A 69 7.00 4.33 3.17
CA LEU A 69 5.91 5.10 2.60
C LEU A 69 4.83 5.35 3.63
N HIS A 70 4.37 6.59 3.63
CA HIS A 70 3.10 6.96 4.24
C HIS A 70 1.96 6.65 3.26
N TRP A 71 0.81 6.27 3.81
CA TRP A 71 -0.32 5.81 3.02
C TRP A 71 -1.66 6.10 3.71
N SER A 72 -2.74 6.12 2.94
CA SER A 72 -4.12 6.08 3.42
C SER A 72 -4.87 4.92 2.76
N TYR A 73 -5.54 4.12 3.58
CA TYR A 73 -6.41 3.05 3.08
C TYR A 73 -7.74 3.64 2.60
N VAL A 74 -8.18 3.22 1.42
CA VAL A 74 -9.42 3.71 0.81
C VAL A 74 -10.62 3.39 1.69
N ALA A 75 -11.49 4.38 1.92
CA ALA A 75 -12.82 4.17 2.49
C ALA A 75 -12.87 3.18 3.68
N TYR A 76 -11.98 3.37 4.67
CA TYR A 76 -11.73 2.42 5.76
C TYR A 76 -12.98 1.92 6.53
N ARG A 77 -14.01 2.76 6.65
CA ARG A 77 -15.28 2.43 7.33
C ARG A 77 -16.42 2.11 6.38
N ASP A 78 -16.15 2.08 5.09
CA ASP A 78 -17.14 1.75 4.09
C ASP A 78 -17.29 0.23 3.98
N ASP A 79 -18.52 -0.24 3.92
CA ASP A 79 -18.85 -1.66 3.90
C ASP A 79 -18.40 -2.34 2.60
N ASP A 80 -18.16 -1.56 1.53
CA ASP A 80 -17.72 -2.10 0.24
C ASP A 80 -16.24 -2.49 0.23
N PHE A 81 -15.41 -2.00 1.17
CA PHE A 81 -13.94 -2.16 1.14
C PHE A 81 -13.39 -3.15 2.18
N GLY A 82 -14.26 -3.83 2.92
CA GLY A 82 -13.95 -5.10 3.60
C GLY A 82 -12.92 -5.06 4.71
N ILE A 83 -12.54 -3.86 5.20
CA ILE A 83 -11.73 -3.72 6.41
C ILE A 83 -12.63 -3.70 7.65
N ASN A 84 -13.71 -2.90 7.62
CA ASN A 84 -14.54 -2.61 8.79
C ASN A 84 -15.02 -3.85 9.55
N ASP A 85 -15.38 -4.92 8.84
CA ASP A 85 -15.91 -6.16 9.39
C ASP A 85 -14.95 -7.36 9.29
N ASN A 86 -13.68 -7.13 8.94
CA ASN A 86 -12.66 -8.17 8.81
C ASN A 86 -11.54 -7.96 9.83
N SER A 87 -11.59 -8.71 10.94
CA SER A 87 -10.61 -8.59 12.03
C SER A 87 -9.16 -8.84 11.62
N ASP A 88 -8.92 -9.70 10.63
CA ASP A 88 -7.57 -9.98 10.17
C ASP A 88 -7.04 -8.85 9.29
N ALA A 89 -7.88 -8.32 8.40
CA ALA A 89 -7.52 -7.16 7.59
C ALA A 89 -7.35 -5.88 8.44
N LEU A 90 -8.13 -5.72 9.51
CA LEU A 90 -7.95 -4.68 10.53
C LEU A 90 -6.58 -4.78 11.19
N ARG A 91 -6.16 -5.98 11.59
CA ARG A 91 -4.85 -6.21 12.22
C ARG A 91 -3.68 -5.88 11.29
N VAL A 92 -3.80 -6.20 10.00
CA VAL A 92 -2.76 -5.90 9.01
C VAL A 92 -2.70 -4.41 8.67
N SER A 93 -3.86 -3.74 8.57
CA SER A 93 -3.92 -2.29 8.35
C SER A 93 -3.43 -1.50 9.57
N HIS A 94 -3.63 -2.01 10.78
CA HIS A 94 -3.20 -1.35 12.02
C HIS A 94 -2.21 -2.23 12.78
N PRO A 95 -0.89 -2.18 12.47
CA PRO A 95 0.08 -2.85 13.34
C PRO A 95 -0.05 -2.26 14.76
N PRO A 96 0.05 -3.09 15.81
CA PRO A 96 -0.08 -2.61 17.17
C PRO A 96 0.91 -1.46 17.42
N VAL A 97 0.40 -0.35 17.96
CA VAL A 97 1.25 0.77 18.39
C VAL A 97 2.17 0.24 19.48
N VAL A 98 3.43 -0.02 19.13
CA VAL A 98 4.47 -0.30 20.12
C VAL A 98 4.66 0.97 20.93
N LYS A 99 4.14 0.98 22.16
CA LYS A 99 4.25 2.11 23.12
C LYS A 99 5.65 2.24 23.72
N ASN A 100 6.70 2.13 22.91
CA ASN A 100 8.06 2.45 23.35
C ASN A 100 8.48 3.74 22.65
N GLY A 101 8.97 4.69 23.45
CA GLY A 101 9.14 6.09 23.13
C GLY A 101 9.84 6.39 21.80
N THR A 102 9.53 7.58 21.30
CA THR A 102 9.98 8.23 20.05
C THR A 102 9.51 7.56 18.76
N ASN A 103 8.32 7.96 18.28
CA ASN A 103 7.90 7.76 16.89
C ASN A 103 8.63 8.79 16.00
N PRO A 104 9.64 8.40 15.20
CA PRO A 104 10.39 9.33 14.35
C PRO A 104 9.53 9.98 13.24
N ARG A 105 8.30 9.52 13.03
CA ARG A 105 7.35 10.03 12.03
C ARG A 105 6.79 11.43 12.34
N ASN A 106 7.06 11.99 13.52
CA ASN A 106 6.53 13.30 13.94
C ASN A 106 7.43 14.51 13.58
N GLN A 107 8.49 14.34 12.79
CA GLN A 107 9.43 15.42 12.48
C GLN A 107 9.63 15.64 10.97
N ILE A 108 8.64 16.16 10.22
CA ILE A 108 8.90 16.73 8.88
C ILE A 108 8.05 18.00 8.62
N PRO A 109 8.59 19.06 8.01
CA PRO A 109 7.93 20.37 7.85
C PRO A 109 6.82 20.37 6.79
N HIS A 110 5.87 21.31 6.96
CA HIS A 110 4.59 21.52 6.26
C HIS A 110 4.60 21.77 4.73
N LYS A 111 5.44 21.12 3.93
CA LYS A 111 5.39 21.22 2.46
C LYS A 111 5.56 19.87 1.77
N ALA A 112 4.60 18.96 1.98
CA ALA A 112 4.48 17.75 1.17
C ALA A 112 3.58 18.03 -0.05
N ARG A 113 4.11 17.87 -1.26
CA ARG A 113 3.29 17.69 -2.47
C ARG A 113 3.19 16.19 -2.71
N ALA A 114 2.00 15.61 -2.49
CA ALA A 114 1.76 14.19 -2.72
C ALA A 114 1.54 13.93 -4.21
N LEU A 115 2.28 12.98 -4.78
CA LEU A 115 1.98 12.42 -6.10
C LEU A 115 1.13 11.15 -5.91
N GLN A 116 -0.01 11.09 -6.58
CA GLN A 116 -0.91 9.95 -6.57
C GLN A 116 -0.22 8.72 -7.18
N VAL A 117 -0.21 7.62 -6.44
CA VAL A 117 0.25 6.31 -6.91
C VAL A 117 -0.98 5.41 -7.02
N LEU A 118 -1.53 5.27 -8.23
CA LEU A 118 -2.40 4.13 -8.55
C LEU A 118 -1.49 2.93 -8.87
N ILE A 119 -1.68 1.83 -8.15
CA ILE A 119 -1.09 0.53 -8.44
C ILE A 119 -2.18 -0.35 -9.03
#